data_AF-A0A3D0XE98-F1
#
_entry.id   AF-A0A3D0XE98-F1
#
_cell.length_a   1.000
_cell.length_b   1.000
_cell.length_c   1.000
_cell.angle_alpha   90.00
_cell.angle_beta   90.00
_cell.angle_gamma   90.00
#
_symmetry.space_group_name_H-M   'P 1'
#
loop_
_entity.id
_entity.type
_entity.pdbx_description
1 polymer ?
#
loop_
_entity_poly.entity_id
_entity_poly.type
_entity_poly.pdbx_seq_one_letter_code
_entity_poly.pdbx_strand_id
1 'polypeptide(L)'
;VNPGTRVRVKELSQQKDEIYTILGAWDSDPESGIISYLSPFAKNLISKSVGDTFEMTQDHEVRKYLIESIEPHQHTFKHAGLHEDDAEDA
;
A
#
# COMPACT_ATOMS: atom_id res chain seq x y z
N VAL A 1 -4.81 -1.23 -6.00
CA VAL A 1 -4.29 -0.84 -4.66
C VAL A 1 -4.42 0.67 -4.48
N ASN A 2 -4.75 1.18 -3.28
CA ASN A 2 -4.89 2.62 -3.00
C ASN A 2 -3.70 3.14 -2.15
N PRO A 3 -3.34 4.44 -2.21
CA PRO A 3 -2.44 5.02 -1.22
C PRO A 3 -3.06 4.91 0.18
N GLY A 4 -2.25 4.62 1.20
CA GLY A 4 -2.73 4.17 2.51
C GLY A 4 -3.03 2.67 2.56
N THR A 5 -2.26 1.85 1.86
CA THR A 5 -2.38 0.38 1.94
C THR A 5 -1.03 -0.25 2.20
N ARG A 6 -1.06 -1.38 2.91
CA ARG A 6 0.09 -2.22 3.18
C ARG A 6 0.01 -3.45 2.29
N VAL A 7 1.06 -3.70 1.53
CA VAL A 7 1.14 -4.83 0.61
C VAL A 7 2.28 -5.73 1.05
N ARG A 8 1.97 -7.00 1.29
CA ARG A 8 2.96 -8.05 1.52
C ARG A 8 3.28 -8.72 0.20
N VAL A 9 4.56 -8.71 -0.16
CA VAL A 9 5.06 -9.39 -1.36
C VAL A 9 6.11 -10.42 -0.96
N LYS A 10 6.11 -11.56 -1.63
CA LYS A 10 7.12 -12.60 -1.47
C LYS A 10 8.02 -12.61 -2.68
N GLU A 11 9.31 -12.38 -2.48
CA GLU A 11 10.32 -12.57 -3.52
C GLU A 11 10.50 -14.06 -3.76
N LEU A 12 10.16 -14.54 -4.97
CA LEU A 12 10.27 -15.96 -5.33
C LEU A 12 11.72 -16.40 -5.54
N SER A 13 12.62 -15.46 -5.84
CA SER A 13 14.05 -15.74 -6.09
C SER A 13 14.80 -16.11 -4.81
N GLN A 14 14.66 -15.32 -3.75
CA GLN A 14 15.28 -15.60 -2.45
C GLN A 14 14.30 -16.20 -1.42
N GLN A 15 13.06 -16.47 -1.80
CA GLN A 15 11.98 -16.93 -0.90
C GLN A 15 11.80 -16.01 0.32
N LYS A 16 12.00 -14.70 0.11
CA LYS A 16 11.99 -13.70 1.18
C LYS A 16 10.67 -12.93 1.17
N ASP A 17 10.03 -12.85 2.32
CA ASP A 17 8.83 -12.05 2.50
C ASP A 17 9.20 -10.60 2.80
N GLU A 18 8.69 -9.67 2.01
CA GLU A 18 8.89 -8.24 2.15
C GLU A 18 7.55 -7.51 2.27
N ILE A 19 7.53 -6.45 3.05
CA ILE A 19 6.31 -5.70 3.31
C ILE A 19 6.53 -4.26 2.91
N TYR A 20 5.70 -3.78 2.01
CA TYR A 20 5.75 -2.44 1.47
C TYR A 20 4.48 -1.68 1.85
N THR A 21 4.64 -0.47 2.35
CA THR A 21 3.49 0.40 2.64
C THR A 21 3.47 1.53 1.63
N ILE A 22 2.38 1.64 0.87
CA ILE A 22 2.22 2.68 -0.13
C ILE A 22 1.56 3.87 0.57
N LEU A 23 2.31 4.93 0.84
CA LEU A 23 1.80 6.15 1.47
C LEU A 23 1.90 7.37 0.51
N GLY A 24 1.46 8.52 1.01
CA GLY A 24 1.46 9.78 0.27
C GLY A 24 2.88 10.22 -0.13
N ALA A 25 2.96 11.13 -1.11
CA ALA A 25 4.22 11.61 -1.69
C ALA A 25 5.19 12.26 -0.68
N TRP A 26 4.73 12.55 0.54
CA TRP A 26 5.48 13.21 1.60
C TRP A 26 5.83 12.31 2.79
N ASP A 27 5.28 11.09 2.85
CA ASP A 27 5.42 10.19 4.00
C ASP A 27 6.18 8.91 3.59
N SER A 28 7.27 9.06 2.81
CA SER A 28 8.10 7.91 2.43
C SER A 28 9.25 7.72 3.42
N ASP A 29 9.31 6.54 4.01
CA ASP A 29 10.30 6.15 5.01
C ASP A 29 10.98 4.84 4.55
N PRO A 30 12.17 4.92 3.93
CA PRO A 30 12.84 3.75 3.38
C PRO A 30 13.33 2.79 4.48
N GLU A 31 13.59 3.28 5.69
CA GLU A 31 13.98 2.45 6.84
C GLU A 31 12.82 1.52 7.27
N SER A 32 11.59 2.00 7.16
CA SER A 32 10.37 1.27 7.51
C SER A 32 9.70 0.55 6.34
N GLY A 33 10.29 0.55 5.14
CA GLY A 33 9.71 -0.06 3.93
C GLY A 33 8.50 0.70 3.37
N ILE A 34 8.43 2.00 3.63
CA ILE A 34 7.35 2.88 3.20
C ILE A 34 7.77 3.62 1.93
N ILE A 35 6.97 3.46 0.87
CA ILE A 35 7.24 4.03 -0.45
C ILE A 35 6.12 4.96 -0.90
N SER A 36 6.50 6.00 -1.63
CA SER A 36 5.55 6.87 -2.32
C SER A 36 4.77 6.09 -3.39
N TYR A 37 3.46 6.37 -3.50
CA TYR A 37 2.67 5.89 -4.64
C TYR A 37 3.22 6.33 -6.00
N LEU A 38 4.04 7.38 -6.03
CA LEU A 38 4.70 7.90 -7.22
C LEU A 38 5.83 7.00 -7.75
N SER A 39 6.37 6.12 -6.90
CA SER A 39 7.48 5.23 -7.27
C SER A 39 7.06 4.23 -8.36
N PRO A 40 7.94 3.89 -9.30
CA PRO A 40 7.64 2.93 -10.37
C PRO A 40 7.24 1.55 -9.82
N PHE A 41 7.77 1.14 -8.67
CA PHE A 41 7.36 -0.08 -7.98
C PHE A 41 5.90 0.01 -7.49
N ALA A 42 5.55 1.11 -6.81
CA ALA A 42 4.20 1.33 -6.33
C ALA A 42 3.18 1.41 -7.49
N LYS A 43 3.53 2.02 -8.63
CA LYS A 43 2.68 2.05 -9.83
C LYS A 43 2.41 0.65 -10.38
N ASN A 44 3.44 -0.21 -10.42
CA ASN A 44 3.28 -1.60 -10.83
C ASN A 44 2.40 -2.38 -9.84
N LEU A 45 2.57 -2.16 -8.54
CA LEU A 45 1.72 -2.74 -7.49
C LEU A 45 0.27 -2.24 -7.54
N ILE A 46 0.04 -0.96 -7.87
CA ILE A 46 -1.29 -0.34 -7.89
C ILE A 46 -2.24 -1.00 -8.89
N SER A 47 -1.70 -1.46 -10.02
CA SER A 47 -2.45 -2.17 -11.05
C SER A 47 -2.61 -3.68 -10.79
N LYS A 48 -2.08 -4.19 -9.68
CA LYS A 48 -2.04 -5.62 -9.35
C LYS A 48 -2.97 -5.95 -8.18
N SER A 49 -3.37 -7.22 -8.12
CA SER A 49 -4.31 -7.76 -7.12
C SER A 49 -3.62 -8.79 -6.22
N VAL A 50 -4.28 -9.19 -5.13
CA VAL A 50 -3.78 -10.27 -4.26
C VAL A 50 -3.68 -11.56 -5.06
N GLY A 51 -2.55 -12.26 -4.96
CA GLY A 51 -2.24 -13.46 -5.73
C GLY A 51 -1.59 -13.19 -7.09
N ASP A 52 -1.45 -11.93 -7.50
CA ASP A 52 -0.79 -11.59 -8.75
C ASP A 52 0.74 -11.61 -8.60
N THR A 53 1.45 -11.96 -9.67
CA THR A 53 2.91 -11.93 -9.73
C THR A 53 3.39 -10.83 -10.67
N PHE A 54 4.49 -10.20 -10.32
CA PHE A 54 5.14 -9.22 -11.18
C PHE A 54 6.67 -9.35 -11.12
N GLU A 55 7.30 -8.93 -12.19
CA GLU A 55 8.75 -8.93 -12.35
C GLU A 55 9.28 -7.50 -12.20
N MET A 56 10.31 -7.31 -11.39
CA MET A 56 11.01 -6.04 -11.29
C MET A 56 12.51 -6.23 -11.44
N THR A 57 13.14 -5.37 -12.23
CA THR A 57 14.59 -5.31 -12.34
C THR A 57 15.15 -4.52 -11.16
N GLN A 58 15.95 -5.16 -10.33
CA GLN A 58 16.64 -4.56 -9.19
C GLN A 58 18.11 -4.96 -9.27
N ASP A 59 19.03 -3.99 -9.22
CA ASP A 59 20.49 -4.25 -9.32
C ASP A 59 20.90 -5.06 -10.58
N HIS A 60 20.29 -4.75 -11.74
CA HIS A 60 20.46 -5.46 -13.02
C HIS A 60 19.96 -6.91 -13.07
N GLU A 61 19.32 -7.42 -12.01
CA GLU A 61 18.68 -8.74 -12.00
C GLU A 61 17.16 -8.62 -12.05
N VAL A 62 16.51 -9.49 -12.83
CA VAL A 62 15.04 -9.59 -12.86
C VAL A 62 14.58 -10.45 -11.69
N ARG A 63 13.86 -9.86 -10.75
CA ARG A 63 13.31 -10.52 -9.57
C ARG A 63 11.81 -10.67 -9.70
N LYS A 64 11.29 -11.84 -9.31
CA LYS A 64 9.84 -12.12 -9.26
C LYS A 64 9.30 -11.91 -7.87
N TYR A 65 8.21 -11.17 -7.80
CA TYR A 65 7.46 -10.91 -6.57
C TYR A 65 6.03 -11.43 -6.72
N LEU A 66 5.56 -12.13 -5.70
CA LEU A 66 4.17 -12.58 -5.55
C LEU A 66 3.48 -11.71 -4.51
N ILE A 67 2.32 -11.14 -4.84
CA ILE A 67 1.52 -10.39 -3.87
C ILE A 67 0.78 -11.40 -2.99
N GLU A 68 1.23 -11.57 -1.75
CA GLU A 68 0.58 -12.49 -0.81
C GLU A 68 -0.69 -11.89 -0.22
N SER A 69 -0.67 -10.60 0.10
CA SER A 69 -1.81 -9.91 0.72
C SER A 69 -1.74 -8.40 0.53
N ILE A 70 -2.91 -7.79 0.35
CA ILE A 70 -3.08 -6.34 0.32
C ILE A 70 -4.06 -6.00 1.42
N GLU A 71 -3.60 -5.23 2.40
CA GLU A 71 -4.40 -4.76 3.52
C GLU A 71 -4.57 -3.25 3.43
N PRO A 72 -5.79 -2.71 3.51
CA PRO A 72 -5.97 -1.28 3.70
C PRO A 72 -5.38 -0.87 5.05
N HIS A 73 -4.58 0.20 5.06
CA HIS A 73 -4.21 0.88 6.29
C HIS A 73 -5.47 1.64 6.74
N GLN A 74 -6.40 0.93 7.38
CA GLN A 74 -7.62 1.54 7.90
C GLN A 74 -7.22 2.45 9.05
N HIS A 75 -7.02 3.72 8.75
CA HIS A 75 -7.41 4.75 9.69
C HIS A 75 -8.93 4.69 9.76
N THR A 76 -9.46 3.86 10.65
CA THR A 76 -10.89 3.87 10.97
C THR A 76 -11.18 5.25 11.54
N PHE A 77 -11.58 6.19 10.67
CA PHE A 77 -12.28 7.37 11.12
C PHE A 77 -13.56 6.86 11.75
N LYS A 78 -13.54 6.73 13.08
CA LYS A 78 -14.77 6.75 13.87
C LYS A 78 -15.39 8.10 13.55
N HIS A 79 -16.27 8.14 12.55
CA HIS A 79 -17.28 9.17 12.48
C HIS A 79 -18.23 8.86 13.64
N ALA A 80 -17.83 9.28 14.85
CA ALA A 80 -18.77 9.47 15.93
C ALA A 80 -19.71 10.57 15.47
N GLY A 81 -21.01 10.23 15.41
CA GLY A 81 -22.03 11.02 14.76
C GLY A 81 -22.04 12.48 15.22
N LEU A 82 -22.06 13.37 14.25
CA LEU A 82 -22.70 14.67 14.40
C LEU A 82 -23.88 14.63 13.43
N HIS A 83 -25.02 14.22 13.98
CA HIS A 83 -26.31 14.50 13.38
C HIS A 83 -26.42 16.02 13.34
N GLU A 84 -26.52 16.59 12.14
CA GLU A 84 -27.20 17.85 11.94
C GLU A 84 -28.68 17.60 12.30
N ASP A 85 -29.09 18.09 13.47
CA ASP A 85 -30.46 18.56 13.69
C ASP A 85 -30.33 20.01 14.14
N ASP A 86 -30.23 20.89 13.15
CA ASP A 86 -30.65 22.28 13.23
C ASP A 86 -32.13 22.33 13.65
N ALA A 87 -32.40 22.77 14.88
CA ALA A 87 -33.65 23.45 15.27
C ALA A 87 -33.54 23.99 16.71
N GLU A 88 -32.77 25.06 16.93
CA GLU A 88 -33.16 26.07 17.92
C GLU A 88 -33.87 27.19 17.16
N ASP A 89 -35.20 27.07 17.02
CA ASP A 89 -36.08 28.17 16.68
C ASP A 89 -36.91 28.53 17.93
N ALA A 90 -36.70 29.79 18.37
CA ALA A 90 -37.55 30.65 19.18
C ALA A 90 -37.77 30.35 20.67
#